data_AF-A0A7V5YHT0-F1
#
_entry.id   AF-A0A7V5YHT0-F1
#
_cell.length_a   1.000
_cell.length_b   1.000
_cell.length_c   1.000
_cell.angle_alpha   90.00
_cell.angle_beta   90.00
_cell.angle_gamma   90.00
#
_symmetry.space_group_name_H-M   'P 1'
#
loop_
_entity.id
_entity.type
_entity.pdbx_description
1 polymer ?
#
loop_
_entity_poly.entity_id
_entity_poly.type
_entity_poly.pdbx_seq_one_letter_code
_entity_poly.pdbx_strand_id
1 'polypeptide(L)'
;MAEKTSLLTLLLCVLMALGALSSPASVGSAFADTYSAFAPLYALYKSYANFLFSGTEVLVPPDLEQACPSLRGKLSSLQIEIITQTDSQRIEQVTRVAHLRQTTDMFCQTYSHTIVSIASLPEVDLDTLKQAADDGFFVAVSDENKELERLFSSTLDTYAGSEQWRFAVAFSMRTILEQKDLVRLNLSLRDILLGPKDAPYTEGIIPSAVLPQSQELASLAGIDLDDTKRQQALSLAREVYAYLLREKN
;
A
#
# COMPACT_ATOMS: atom_id res chain seq x y z
N MET A 1 -25.27 41.64 28.12
CA MET A 1 -25.56 40.91 26.86
C MET A 1 -24.34 40.09 26.37
N ALA A 2 -23.64 39.39 27.27
CA ALA A 2 -22.39 38.69 26.96
C ALA A 2 -22.45 37.16 27.17
N GLU A 3 -23.61 36.60 27.51
CA GLU A 3 -23.75 35.18 27.85
C GLU A 3 -24.25 34.28 26.71
N LYS A 4 -24.75 34.84 25.60
CA LYS A 4 -25.29 34.04 24.49
C LYS A 4 -24.25 33.63 23.43
N THR A 5 -23.06 34.23 23.45
CA THR A 5 -21.98 33.90 22.49
C THR A 5 -21.17 32.68 22.90
N SER A 6 -20.99 32.42 24.19
CA SER A 6 -20.11 31.33 24.68
C SER A 6 -20.66 29.92 24.41
N LEU A 7 -21.99 29.74 24.45
CA LEU A 7 -22.59 28.42 24.18
C LEU A 7 -22.53 28.04 22.69
N LEU A 8 -22.60 29.02 21.78
CA LEU A 8 -22.50 28.77 20.34
C LEU A 8 -21.07 28.40 19.93
N THR A 9 -20.05 28.96 20.57
CA THR A 9 -18.64 28.64 20.29
C THR A 9 -18.27 27.24 20.79
N LEU A 10 -18.82 26.81 21.94
CA LEU A 10 -18.60 25.46 22.46
C LEU A 10 -19.30 24.39 21.60
N LEU A 11 -20.51 24.68 21.10
CA LEU A 11 -21.22 23.78 20.19
C LEU A 11 -20.51 23.69 18.83
N LEU A 12 -19.92 24.78 18.33
CA LEU A 12 -19.14 24.79 17.09
C LEU A 12 -17.82 24.01 17.21
N CYS A 13 -17.16 24.03 18.38
CA CYS A 13 -15.95 23.24 18.61
C CYS A 13 -16.23 21.73 18.74
N VAL A 14 -17.39 21.33 19.25
CA VAL A 14 -17.80 19.91 19.31
C VAL A 14 -18.29 19.41 17.94
N LEU A 15 -18.90 20.27 17.11
CA LEU A 15 -19.30 19.94 15.74
C LEU A 15 -18.15 19.96 14.71
N MET A 16 -17.01 20.59 15.03
CA MET A 16 -15.80 20.56 14.19
C MET A 16 -14.82 19.43 14.53
N ALA A 17 -15.13 18.57 15.51
CA ALA A 17 -14.54 17.23 15.58
C ALA A 17 -15.19 16.29 14.55
N LEU A 18 -15.34 16.77 13.31
CA LEU A 18 -15.33 15.94 12.10
C LEU A 18 -13.95 15.28 12.03
N GLY A 19 -13.70 14.34 12.94
CA GLY A 19 -12.73 13.30 12.68
C GLY A 19 -13.26 12.63 11.42
N ALA A 20 -12.64 12.91 10.28
CA ALA A 20 -12.90 12.15 9.07
C ALA A 20 -12.62 10.69 9.44
N LEU A 21 -13.69 9.93 9.71
CA LEU A 21 -13.60 8.52 10.01
C LEU A 21 -12.80 7.89 8.87
N SER A 22 -11.71 7.22 9.20
CA SER A 22 -10.92 6.55 8.19
C SER A 22 -11.77 5.43 7.59
N SER A 23 -11.92 5.44 6.26
CA SER A 23 -12.73 4.46 5.55
C SER A 23 -11.88 3.24 5.20
N PRO A 24 -12.48 2.06 4.95
CA PRO A 24 -11.72 0.91 4.45
C PRO A 24 -10.87 1.25 3.22
N ALA A 25 -11.36 2.13 2.35
CA ALA A 25 -10.64 2.64 1.20
C ALA A 25 -9.39 3.47 1.58
N SER A 26 -9.47 4.34 2.59
CA SER A 26 -8.29 5.12 3.00
C SER A 26 -7.21 4.25 3.65
N VAL A 27 -7.58 3.22 4.42
CA VAL A 27 -6.61 2.24 4.94
C VAL A 27 -5.99 1.43 3.79
N GLY A 28 -6.79 0.92 2.85
CA GLY A 28 -6.29 0.21 1.67
C GLY A 28 -5.29 1.06 0.87
N SER A 29 -5.59 2.35 0.68
CA SER A 29 -4.65 3.30 0.07
C SER A 29 -3.36 3.47 0.88
N ALA A 30 -3.46 3.60 2.21
CA ALA A 30 -2.28 3.78 3.06
C ALA A 30 -1.37 2.54 3.05
N PHE A 31 -1.94 1.34 2.92
CA PHE A 31 -1.16 0.14 2.64
C PHE A 31 -0.44 0.23 1.30
N ALA A 32 -1.12 0.61 0.21
CA ALA A 32 -0.48 0.74 -1.09
C ALA A 32 0.71 1.70 -1.05
N ASP A 33 0.58 2.84 -0.37
CA ASP A 33 1.68 3.78 -0.13
C ASP A 33 2.83 3.14 0.66
N THR A 34 2.52 2.32 1.67
CA THR A 34 3.52 1.62 2.50
C THR A 34 4.28 0.58 1.68
N TYR A 35 3.58 -0.22 0.87
CA TYR A 35 4.19 -1.18 -0.05
C TYR A 35 5.06 -0.48 -1.10
N SER A 36 4.60 0.63 -1.67
CA SER A 36 5.40 1.43 -2.61
C SER A 36 6.68 1.98 -1.96
N ALA A 37 6.62 2.43 -0.70
CA ALA A 37 7.80 2.88 0.04
C ALA A 37 8.78 1.74 0.36
N PHE A 38 8.29 0.53 0.57
CA PHE A 38 9.12 -0.66 0.80
C PHE A 38 9.67 -1.29 -0.50
N ALA A 39 9.04 -1.00 -1.64
CA ALA A 39 9.33 -1.65 -2.92
C ALA A 39 10.82 -1.65 -3.33
N PRO A 40 11.63 -0.58 -3.13
CA PRO A 40 13.04 -0.61 -3.46
C PRO A 40 13.82 -1.68 -2.68
N LEU A 41 13.56 -1.84 -1.37
CA LEU A 41 14.22 -2.88 -0.57
C LEU A 41 13.87 -4.28 -1.08
N TYR A 42 12.59 -4.51 -1.34
CA TYR A 42 12.12 -5.80 -1.83
C TYR A 42 12.57 -6.12 -3.25
N ALA A 43 12.64 -5.11 -4.14
CA ALA A 43 13.14 -5.26 -5.49
C ALA A 43 14.62 -5.66 -5.50
N LEU A 44 15.45 -5.05 -4.65
CA LEU A 44 16.85 -5.45 -4.49
C LEU A 44 16.95 -6.90 -3.98
N TYR A 45 16.17 -7.25 -2.94
CA TYR A 45 16.10 -8.63 -2.44
C TYR A 45 15.74 -9.64 -3.53
N LYS A 46 14.69 -9.36 -4.31
CA LYS A 46 14.26 -10.22 -5.42
C LYS A 46 15.31 -10.31 -6.52
N SER A 47 15.94 -9.21 -6.87
CA SER A 47 16.98 -9.19 -7.89
C SER A 47 18.19 -10.01 -7.48
N TYR A 48 18.64 -9.87 -6.23
CA TYR A 48 19.73 -10.69 -5.68
C TYR A 48 19.36 -12.18 -5.60
N ALA A 49 18.13 -12.51 -5.19
CA ALA A 49 17.65 -13.88 -5.20
C ALA A 49 17.64 -14.46 -6.63
N ASN A 50 17.17 -13.72 -7.62
CA ASN A 50 17.17 -14.17 -9.02
C ASN A 50 18.61 -14.39 -9.54
N PHE A 51 19.56 -13.55 -9.15
CA PHE A 51 20.98 -13.77 -9.45
C PHE A 51 21.47 -15.11 -8.88
N LEU A 52 21.19 -15.40 -7.61
CA LEU A 52 21.62 -16.65 -6.97
C LEU A 52 21.02 -17.91 -7.61
N PHE A 53 19.76 -17.86 -8.05
CA PHE A 53 19.06 -19.04 -8.58
C PHE A 53 19.09 -19.18 -10.10
N SER A 54 19.19 -18.07 -10.82
CA SER A 54 19.04 -18.03 -12.28
C SER A 54 20.20 -17.34 -12.99
N GLY A 55 21.17 -16.77 -12.25
CA GLY A 55 22.31 -16.05 -12.83
C GLY A 55 21.95 -14.73 -13.52
N THR A 56 20.74 -14.20 -13.28
CA THR A 56 20.33 -12.91 -13.83
C THR A 56 21.14 -11.78 -13.20
N GLU A 57 21.41 -10.72 -13.97
CA GLU A 57 22.05 -9.52 -13.45
C GLU A 57 21.29 -8.94 -12.24
N VAL A 58 22.05 -8.49 -11.23
CA VAL A 58 21.48 -7.79 -10.10
C VAL A 58 21.25 -6.33 -10.48
N LEU A 59 20.07 -5.82 -10.19
CA LEU A 59 19.67 -4.43 -10.40
C LEU A 59 19.50 -3.76 -9.04
N VAL A 60 20.20 -2.64 -8.85
CA VAL A 60 19.99 -1.76 -7.70
C VAL A 60 18.84 -0.81 -8.05
N PRO A 61 17.70 -0.87 -7.33
CA PRO A 61 16.55 -0.06 -7.65
C PRO A 61 16.82 1.42 -7.35
N PRO A 62 16.22 2.35 -8.11
CA PRO A 62 16.26 3.76 -7.77
C PRO A 62 15.61 3.98 -6.41
N ASP A 63 15.98 5.09 -5.76
CA ASP A 63 15.40 5.53 -4.49
C ASP A 63 15.66 4.58 -3.29
N LEU A 64 16.58 3.60 -3.42
CA LEU A 64 16.94 2.66 -2.34
C LEU A 64 17.38 3.38 -1.05
N GLU A 65 18.16 4.45 -1.17
CA GLU A 65 18.59 5.28 -0.03
C GLU A 65 17.40 5.90 0.73
N GLN A 66 16.30 6.19 0.02
CA GLN A 66 15.10 6.79 0.60
C GLN A 66 14.08 5.76 1.10
N ALA A 67 14.32 4.46 0.91
CA ALA A 67 13.36 3.43 1.28
C ALA A 67 13.06 3.44 2.78
N CYS A 68 14.09 3.50 3.64
CA CYS A 68 13.93 3.57 5.09
C CYS A 68 13.17 4.81 5.60
N PRO A 69 13.58 6.05 5.27
CA PRO A 69 12.83 7.23 5.71
C PRO A 69 11.41 7.26 5.14
N SER A 70 11.21 6.85 3.89
CA SER A 70 9.89 6.79 3.27
C SER A 70 8.99 5.78 3.95
N LEU A 71 9.48 4.57 4.23
CA LEU A 71 8.73 3.52 4.89
C LEU A 71 8.31 3.92 6.30
N ARG A 72 9.23 4.48 7.10
CA ARG A 72 8.90 5.00 8.44
C ARG A 72 7.78 6.04 8.41
N GLY A 73 7.85 6.96 7.43
CA GLY A 73 6.81 7.96 7.21
C GLY A 73 5.46 7.32 6.88
N LYS A 74 5.43 6.39 5.92
CA LYS A 74 4.21 5.72 5.49
C LYS A 74 3.60 4.79 6.55
N LEU A 75 4.40 4.08 7.32
CA LEU A 75 3.91 3.29 8.46
C LEU A 75 3.30 4.17 9.55
N SER A 76 3.84 5.39 9.76
CA SER A 76 3.25 6.35 10.69
C SER A 76 1.89 6.83 10.20
N SER A 77 1.76 7.16 8.90
CA SER A 77 0.48 7.49 8.28
C SER A 77 -0.53 6.33 8.35
N LEU A 78 -0.09 5.11 8.06
CA LEU A 78 -0.91 3.91 8.14
C LEU A 78 -1.43 3.68 9.56
N GLN A 79 -0.60 3.87 10.59
CA GLN A 79 -1.05 3.75 11.97
C GLN A 79 -2.14 4.78 12.31
N ILE A 80 -2.02 6.02 11.84
CA ILE A 80 -3.05 7.04 12.04
C ILE A 80 -4.36 6.60 11.37
N GLU A 81 -4.30 6.11 10.13
CA GLU A 81 -5.47 5.59 9.42
C GLU A 81 -6.12 4.43 10.19
N ILE A 82 -5.35 3.45 10.69
CA ILE A 82 -5.89 2.33 11.48
C ILE A 82 -6.52 2.81 12.81
N ILE A 83 -5.87 3.71 13.54
CA ILE A 83 -6.37 4.23 14.83
C ILE A 83 -7.69 4.98 14.66
N THR A 84 -7.81 5.76 13.58
CA THR A 84 -8.98 6.63 13.32
C THR A 84 -10.23 5.87 12.89
N GLN A 85 -10.18 4.54 12.77
CA GLN A 85 -11.37 3.72 12.48
C GLN A 85 -12.18 3.27 13.70
N THR A 86 -11.75 3.65 14.92
CA THR A 86 -12.49 3.68 16.20
C THR A 86 -13.31 2.47 16.69
N ASP A 87 -13.40 1.36 15.98
CA ASP A 87 -14.05 0.17 16.52
C ASP A 87 -13.08 -0.63 17.40
N SER A 88 -13.53 -0.96 18.63
CA SER A 88 -12.79 -1.77 19.61
C SER A 88 -12.24 -3.10 19.07
N GLN A 89 -12.78 -3.58 17.94
CA GLN A 89 -12.33 -4.76 17.22
C GLN A 89 -10.97 -4.57 16.51
N ARG A 90 -10.44 -3.34 16.43
CA ARG A 90 -9.19 -3.04 15.70
C ARG A 90 -7.95 -2.82 16.57
N ILE A 91 -8.06 -3.08 17.88
CA ILE A 91 -6.94 -2.93 18.83
C ILE A 91 -5.75 -3.81 18.43
N GLU A 92 -6.01 -5.03 17.94
CA GLU A 92 -4.96 -5.94 17.49
C GLU A 92 -4.14 -5.34 16.33
N GLN A 93 -4.81 -4.73 15.35
CA GLN A 93 -4.18 -4.10 14.19
C GLN A 93 -3.34 -2.88 14.61
N VAL A 94 -3.81 -2.11 15.59
CA VAL A 94 -3.03 -1.01 16.19
C VAL A 94 -1.75 -1.53 16.85
N THR A 95 -1.82 -2.63 17.59
CA THR A 95 -0.63 -3.26 18.19
C THR A 95 0.30 -3.81 17.12
N ARG A 96 -0.22 -4.47 16.08
CA ARG A 96 0.58 -5.03 14.98
C ARG A 96 1.32 -3.96 14.18
N VAL A 97 0.66 -2.85 13.83
CA VAL A 97 1.34 -1.75 13.12
C VAL A 97 2.37 -1.05 14.01
N ALA A 98 2.11 -0.91 15.31
CA ALA A 98 3.10 -0.38 16.25
C ALA A 98 4.33 -1.30 16.36
N HIS A 99 4.12 -2.62 16.38
CA HIS A 99 5.21 -3.58 16.36
C HIS A 99 6.02 -3.50 15.06
N LEU A 100 5.36 -3.51 13.89
CA LEU A 100 6.03 -3.35 12.60
C LEU A 100 6.84 -2.06 12.53
N ARG A 101 6.32 -0.94 13.04
CA ARG A 101 7.08 0.31 13.13
C ARG A 101 8.37 0.14 13.94
N GLN A 102 8.29 -0.54 15.08
CA GLN A 102 9.46 -0.78 15.93
C GLN A 102 10.48 -1.70 15.26
N THR A 103 10.05 -2.77 14.60
CA THR A 103 10.96 -3.68 13.89
C THR A 103 11.59 -2.99 12.69
N THR A 104 10.81 -2.25 11.90
CA THR A 104 11.32 -1.43 10.79
C THR A 104 12.33 -0.39 11.28
N ASP A 105 12.09 0.25 12.43
CA ASP A 105 13.03 1.21 13.01
C ASP A 105 14.38 0.57 13.33
N MET A 106 14.34 -0.62 13.94
CA MET A 106 15.53 -1.41 14.26
C MET A 106 16.24 -1.91 13.00
N PHE A 107 15.50 -2.43 12.03
CA PHE A 107 16.01 -2.84 10.72
C PHE A 107 16.75 -1.68 10.04
N CYS A 108 16.09 -0.52 9.93
CA CYS A 108 16.66 0.66 9.27
C CYS A 108 17.85 1.25 10.04
N GLN A 109 17.90 1.14 11.36
CA GLN A 109 19.10 1.52 12.12
C GLN A 109 20.26 0.57 11.82
N THR A 110 19.99 -0.74 11.93
CA THR A 110 20.99 -1.82 11.74
C THR A 110 21.61 -1.79 10.34
N TYR A 111 20.78 -1.65 9.31
CA TYR A 111 21.22 -1.76 7.91
C TYR A 111 21.36 -0.42 7.17
N SER A 112 21.24 0.71 7.87
CA SER A 112 21.41 2.06 7.28
C SER A 112 22.67 2.18 6.42
N HIS A 113 23.83 1.79 6.97
CA HIS A 113 25.10 1.85 6.27
C HIS A 113 25.14 0.92 5.05
N THR A 114 24.62 -0.30 5.18
CA THR A 114 24.53 -1.27 4.07
C THR A 114 23.67 -0.74 2.93
N ILE A 115 22.51 -0.16 3.25
CA ILE A 115 21.59 0.44 2.27
C ILE A 115 22.29 1.58 1.52
N VAL A 116 22.90 2.52 2.23
CA VAL A 116 23.62 3.66 1.64
C VAL A 116 24.80 3.18 0.79
N SER A 117 25.56 2.20 1.29
CA SER A 117 26.70 1.63 0.59
C SER A 117 26.27 1.03 -0.76
N ILE A 118 25.23 0.20 -0.77
CA ILE A 118 24.72 -0.43 -2.01
C ILE A 118 24.13 0.64 -2.94
N ALA A 119 23.36 1.60 -2.41
CA ALA A 119 22.73 2.65 -3.21
C ALA A 119 23.73 3.60 -3.87
N SER A 120 24.92 3.77 -3.29
CA SER A 120 25.96 4.67 -3.80
C SER A 120 26.93 4.02 -4.80
N LEU A 121 26.75 2.72 -5.08
CA LEU A 121 27.61 2.00 -5.99
C LEU A 121 27.45 2.52 -7.43
N PRO A 122 28.54 2.90 -8.12
CA PRO A 122 28.47 3.33 -9.52
C PRO A 122 28.14 2.15 -10.46
N GLU A 123 28.57 0.96 -10.08
CA GLU A 123 28.29 -0.32 -10.73
C GLU A 123 28.04 -1.38 -9.66
N VAL A 124 27.22 -2.38 -9.98
CA VAL A 124 26.85 -3.40 -9.00
C VAL A 124 28.06 -4.25 -8.61
N ASP A 125 28.39 -4.23 -7.32
CA ASP A 125 29.48 -5.00 -6.74
C ASP A 125 28.94 -6.23 -5.99
N LEU A 126 29.24 -7.42 -6.53
CA LEU A 126 28.78 -8.69 -5.97
C LEU A 126 29.43 -9.00 -4.62
N ASP A 127 30.64 -8.52 -4.34
CA ASP A 127 31.30 -8.75 -3.05
C ASP A 127 30.60 -7.95 -1.95
N THR A 128 30.24 -6.69 -2.23
CA THR A 128 29.40 -5.88 -1.33
C THR A 128 28.04 -6.54 -1.08
N LEU A 129 27.38 -7.06 -2.11
CA LEU A 129 26.07 -7.72 -1.95
C LEU A 129 26.18 -9.04 -1.19
N LYS A 130 27.26 -9.81 -1.40
CA LYS A 130 27.54 -11.03 -0.65
C LYS A 130 27.79 -10.72 0.83
N GLN A 131 28.57 -9.68 1.13
CA GLN A 131 28.79 -9.25 2.50
C GLN A 131 27.47 -8.84 3.17
N ALA A 132 26.61 -8.08 2.48
CA ALA A 132 25.29 -7.74 2.97
C ALA A 132 24.42 -8.99 3.25
N ALA A 133 24.51 -10.01 2.38
CA ALA A 133 23.83 -11.29 2.59
C ALA A 133 24.35 -12.03 3.83
N ASP A 134 25.66 -12.11 4.00
CA ASP A 134 26.32 -12.74 5.15
C ASP A 134 25.97 -12.02 6.47
N ASP A 135 25.79 -10.69 6.43
CA ASP A 135 25.32 -9.86 7.56
C ASP A 135 23.79 -9.94 7.79
N GLY A 136 23.08 -10.76 7.01
CA GLY A 136 21.66 -11.03 7.18
C GLY A 136 20.71 -9.99 6.59
N PHE A 137 21.20 -9.01 5.82
CA PHE A 137 20.36 -7.93 5.26
C PHE A 137 19.16 -8.46 4.47
N PHE A 138 19.39 -9.40 3.56
CA PHE A 138 18.33 -9.95 2.70
C PHE A 138 17.32 -10.81 3.46
N VAL A 139 17.76 -11.51 4.51
CA VAL A 139 16.85 -12.23 5.40
C VAL A 139 15.95 -11.23 6.13
N ALA A 140 16.52 -10.16 6.67
CA ALA A 140 15.78 -9.14 7.37
C ALA A 140 14.78 -8.39 6.44
N VAL A 141 15.15 -8.11 5.18
CA VAL A 141 14.20 -7.59 4.17
C VAL A 141 13.05 -8.58 3.95
N SER A 142 13.34 -9.88 3.83
CA SER A 142 12.28 -10.89 3.69
C SER A 142 11.35 -10.93 4.90
N ASP A 143 11.87 -10.73 6.11
CA ASP A 143 11.08 -10.80 7.34
C ASP A 143 10.21 -9.55 7.51
N GLU A 144 10.73 -8.35 7.23
CA GLU A 144 9.92 -7.11 7.17
C GLU A 144 8.78 -7.25 6.14
N ASN A 145 9.03 -7.86 4.98
CA ASN A 145 7.97 -8.14 4.00
C ASN A 145 6.87 -9.04 4.56
N LYS A 146 7.24 -10.13 5.25
CA LYS A 146 6.26 -11.06 5.85
C LYS A 146 5.44 -10.38 6.94
N GLU A 147 6.04 -9.51 7.74
CA GLU A 147 5.31 -8.73 8.75
C GLU A 147 4.32 -7.76 8.10
N LEU A 148 4.73 -7.08 7.02
CA LEU A 148 3.85 -6.20 6.25
C LEU A 148 2.69 -6.96 5.59
N GLU A 149 2.96 -8.12 5.00
CA GLU A 149 1.94 -9.03 4.44
C GLU A 149 0.97 -9.51 5.51
N ARG A 150 1.48 -9.91 6.70
CA ARG A 150 0.63 -10.34 7.80
C ARG A 150 -0.26 -9.20 8.31
N LEU A 151 0.28 -7.99 8.45
CA LEU A 151 -0.51 -6.82 8.84
C LEU A 151 -1.57 -6.50 7.79
N PHE A 152 -1.24 -6.57 6.50
CA PHE A 152 -2.20 -6.37 5.42
C PHE A 152 -3.34 -7.39 5.46
N SER A 153 -3.02 -8.69 5.45
CA SER A 153 -4.03 -9.75 5.46
C SER A 153 -4.90 -9.70 6.71
N SER A 154 -4.28 -9.58 7.90
CA SER A 154 -5.04 -9.48 9.15
C SER A 154 -5.91 -8.22 9.25
N THR A 155 -5.58 -7.14 8.54
CA THR A 155 -6.44 -5.95 8.46
C THR A 155 -7.57 -6.17 7.45
N LEU A 156 -7.27 -6.73 6.28
CA LEU A 156 -8.26 -7.06 5.26
C LEU A 156 -9.33 -8.02 5.79
N ASP A 157 -8.93 -9.01 6.60
CA ASP A 157 -9.82 -10.01 7.19
C ASP A 157 -10.78 -9.43 8.24
N THR A 158 -10.54 -8.20 8.71
CA THR A 158 -11.51 -7.50 9.59
C THR A 158 -12.70 -6.91 8.83
N TYR A 159 -12.62 -6.85 7.50
CA TYR A 159 -13.68 -6.32 6.66
C TYR A 159 -14.46 -7.44 5.98
N ALA A 160 -15.72 -7.17 5.67
CA ALA A 160 -16.57 -8.05 4.89
C ALA A 160 -17.36 -7.27 3.84
N GLY A 161 -17.79 -7.97 2.78
CA GLY A 161 -18.68 -7.41 1.76
C GLY A 161 -18.13 -6.15 1.10
N SER A 162 -18.91 -5.06 1.12
CA SER A 162 -18.56 -3.80 0.47
C SER A 162 -17.34 -3.11 1.09
N GLU A 163 -17.10 -3.27 2.40
CA GLU A 163 -15.93 -2.68 3.06
C GLU A 163 -14.63 -3.36 2.60
N GLN A 164 -14.66 -4.68 2.51
CA GLN A 164 -13.52 -5.47 2.04
C GLN A 164 -13.20 -5.13 0.59
N TRP A 165 -14.23 -5.00 -0.25
CA TRP A 165 -14.10 -4.54 -1.62
C TRP A 165 -13.48 -3.14 -1.71
N ARG A 166 -13.99 -2.17 -0.94
CA ARG A 166 -13.45 -0.79 -0.91
C ARG A 166 -11.97 -0.76 -0.53
N PHE A 167 -11.57 -1.54 0.48
CA PHE A 167 -10.19 -1.66 0.88
C PHE A 167 -9.32 -2.22 -0.26
N ALA A 168 -9.70 -3.38 -0.81
CA ALA A 168 -8.89 -4.10 -1.80
C ALA A 168 -8.78 -3.33 -3.13
N VAL A 169 -9.86 -2.68 -3.55
CA VAL A 169 -9.87 -1.85 -4.76
C VAL A 169 -9.08 -0.58 -4.53
N ALA A 170 -9.21 0.11 -3.39
CA ALA A 170 -8.42 1.31 -3.12
C ALA A 170 -6.91 1.01 -3.09
N PHE A 171 -6.52 -0.10 -2.44
CA PHE A 171 -5.14 -0.61 -2.50
C PHE A 171 -4.70 -0.79 -3.96
N SER A 172 -5.46 -1.56 -4.74
CA SER A 172 -5.09 -1.88 -6.12
C SER A 172 -5.01 -0.64 -7.02
N MET A 173 -5.98 0.27 -6.94
CA MET A 173 -5.97 1.50 -7.73
C MET A 173 -4.79 2.37 -7.34
N ARG A 174 -4.53 2.54 -6.04
CA ARG A 174 -3.39 3.33 -5.57
C ARG A 174 -2.06 2.73 -6.02
N THR A 175 -1.90 1.40 -5.97
CA THR A 175 -0.73 0.70 -6.50
C THR A 175 -0.56 0.94 -8.00
N ILE A 176 -1.63 0.82 -8.80
CA ILE A 176 -1.57 1.10 -10.24
C ILE A 176 -1.13 2.54 -10.51
N LEU A 177 -1.66 3.50 -9.75
CA LEU A 177 -1.38 4.93 -9.94
C LEU A 177 0.05 5.34 -9.52
N GLU A 178 0.69 4.59 -8.64
CA GLU A 178 2.07 4.82 -8.19
C GLU A 178 3.12 4.11 -9.05
N GLN A 179 2.71 3.21 -9.97
CA GLN A 179 3.64 2.55 -10.87
C GLN A 179 4.14 3.50 -11.96
N LYS A 180 5.46 3.75 -11.97
CA LYS A 180 6.14 4.58 -12.99
C LYS A 180 6.00 3.98 -14.40
N ASP A 181 6.25 2.67 -14.54
CA ASP A 181 6.23 1.95 -15.82
C ASP A 181 5.16 0.86 -15.85
N LEU A 182 3.90 1.28 -15.96
CA LEU A 182 2.77 0.35 -16.07
C LEU A 182 2.73 -0.30 -17.46
N VAL A 183 3.31 -1.49 -17.58
CA VAL A 183 3.32 -2.28 -18.82
C VAL A 183 2.18 -3.30 -18.86
N ARG A 184 1.73 -3.78 -17.71
CA ARG A 184 0.70 -4.83 -17.59
C ARG A 184 -0.02 -4.75 -16.27
N LEU A 185 -1.35 -4.89 -16.30
CA LEU A 185 -2.16 -5.05 -15.09
C LEU A 185 -2.16 -6.51 -14.66
N ASN A 186 -2.08 -6.76 -13.35
CA ASN A 186 -2.15 -8.11 -12.80
C ASN A 186 -3.49 -8.77 -13.17
N LEU A 187 -3.46 -10.05 -13.54
CA LEU A 187 -4.65 -10.83 -13.86
C LEU A 187 -5.66 -10.88 -12.70
N SER A 188 -5.18 -10.88 -11.45
CA SER A 188 -6.02 -10.87 -10.25
C SER A 188 -6.86 -9.60 -10.09
N LEU A 189 -6.53 -8.52 -10.81
CA LEU A 189 -7.26 -7.25 -10.73
C LEU A 189 -8.74 -7.43 -11.10
N ARG A 190 -9.04 -8.31 -12.06
CA ARG A 190 -10.42 -8.64 -12.44
C ARG A 190 -11.19 -9.16 -11.23
N ASP A 191 -10.61 -10.09 -10.50
CA ASP A 191 -11.26 -10.75 -9.36
C ASP A 191 -11.42 -9.78 -8.19
N ILE A 192 -10.46 -8.88 -8.00
CA ILE A 192 -10.56 -7.80 -7.00
C ILE A 192 -11.73 -6.85 -7.34
N LEU A 193 -11.85 -6.43 -8.60
CA LEU A 193 -12.86 -5.46 -9.04
C LEU A 193 -14.27 -6.05 -9.11
N LEU A 194 -14.41 -7.27 -9.63
CA LEU A 194 -15.70 -7.86 -10.03
C LEU A 194 -16.05 -9.18 -9.32
N GLY A 195 -15.13 -9.74 -8.54
CA GLY A 195 -15.23 -11.06 -7.94
C GLY A 195 -14.73 -12.17 -8.87
N PRO A 196 -14.37 -13.35 -8.33
CA PRO A 196 -14.03 -14.54 -9.11
C PRO A 196 -15.07 -14.87 -10.19
N LYS A 197 -14.65 -15.50 -11.29
CA LYS A 197 -15.56 -15.83 -12.43
C LYS A 197 -16.68 -16.78 -12.00
N ASP A 198 -16.34 -17.71 -11.14
CA ASP A 198 -17.18 -18.76 -10.58
C ASP A 198 -17.96 -18.32 -9.34
N ALA A 199 -17.59 -17.18 -8.74
CA ALA A 199 -18.25 -16.60 -7.57
C ALA A 199 -18.19 -15.07 -7.63
N PRO A 200 -18.93 -14.42 -8.56
CA PRO A 200 -18.97 -12.96 -8.63
C PRO A 200 -19.56 -12.36 -7.36
N TYR A 201 -19.22 -11.10 -7.08
CA TYR A 201 -19.78 -10.41 -5.92
C TYR A 201 -21.31 -10.34 -5.97
N THR A 202 -21.95 -10.48 -4.81
CA THR A 202 -23.39 -10.29 -4.67
C THR A 202 -23.79 -8.84 -4.99
N GLU A 203 -25.04 -8.66 -5.40
CA GLU A 203 -25.60 -7.34 -5.68
C GLU A 203 -25.41 -6.39 -4.48
N GLY A 204 -25.03 -5.13 -4.76
CA GLY A 204 -24.78 -4.11 -3.73
C GLY A 204 -23.36 -4.04 -3.17
N ILE A 205 -22.47 -5.01 -3.47
CA ILE A 205 -21.04 -4.90 -3.09
C ILE A 205 -20.33 -3.84 -3.94
N ILE A 206 -20.52 -3.90 -5.27
CA ILE A 206 -19.93 -2.95 -6.21
C ILE A 206 -20.94 -1.80 -6.45
N PRO A 207 -20.59 -0.54 -6.16
CA PRO A 207 -21.48 0.57 -6.43
C PRO A 207 -21.70 0.78 -7.94
N SER A 208 -22.96 0.97 -8.33
CA SER A 208 -23.36 1.15 -9.74
C SER A 208 -22.68 2.35 -10.42
N ALA A 209 -22.33 3.38 -9.63
CA ALA A 209 -21.66 4.59 -10.11
C ALA A 209 -20.24 4.35 -10.66
N VAL A 210 -19.56 3.27 -10.23
CA VAL A 210 -18.21 2.90 -10.68
C VAL A 210 -18.13 1.54 -11.33
N LEU A 211 -19.25 0.81 -11.41
CA LEU A 211 -19.31 -0.50 -12.03
C LEU A 211 -18.84 -0.46 -13.50
N PRO A 212 -19.25 0.50 -14.36
CA PRO A 212 -18.76 0.56 -15.74
C PRO A 212 -17.24 0.70 -15.83
N GLN A 213 -16.66 1.63 -15.06
CA GLN A 213 -15.21 1.84 -15.01
C GLN A 213 -14.48 0.61 -14.48
N SER A 214 -15.05 -0.06 -13.47
CA SER A 214 -14.49 -1.29 -12.90
C SER A 214 -14.51 -2.43 -13.91
N GLN A 215 -15.57 -2.55 -14.71
CA GLN A 215 -15.67 -3.55 -15.78
C GLN A 215 -14.67 -3.28 -16.90
N GLU A 216 -14.55 -2.02 -17.33
CA GLU A 216 -13.62 -1.62 -18.37
C GLU A 216 -12.17 -1.83 -17.93
N LEU A 217 -11.82 -1.45 -16.70
CA LEU A 217 -10.49 -1.67 -16.15
C LEU A 217 -10.17 -3.16 -15.98
N ALA A 218 -11.15 -3.96 -15.54
CA ALA A 218 -11.00 -5.41 -15.44
C ALA A 218 -10.77 -6.08 -16.80
N SER A 219 -11.28 -5.49 -17.90
CA SER A 219 -11.04 -6.00 -19.26
C SER A 219 -9.59 -5.81 -19.74
N LEU A 220 -8.86 -4.86 -19.12
CA LEU A 220 -7.44 -4.61 -19.38
C LEU A 220 -6.52 -5.48 -18.49
N ALA A 221 -7.07 -6.26 -17.56
CA ALA A 221 -6.29 -7.12 -16.68
C ALA A 221 -5.64 -8.29 -17.45
N GLY A 222 -4.35 -8.53 -17.19
CA GLY A 222 -3.63 -9.67 -17.76
C GLY A 222 -3.21 -9.52 -19.22
N ILE A 223 -3.36 -8.36 -19.85
CA ILE A 223 -2.85 -8.06 -21.19
C ILE A 223 -1.74 -7.01 -21.16
N ASP A 224 -0.85 -7.04 -22.15
CA ASP A 224 0.17 -6.01 -22.31
C ASP A 224 -0.48 -4.69 -22.77
N LEU A 225 -0.04 -3.59 -22.17
CA LEU A 225 -0.60 -2.26 -22.38
C LEU A 225 0.31 -1.45 -23.31
N ASP A 226 -0.22 -1.11 -24.47
CA ASP A 226 0.31 -0.03 -25.29
C ASP A 226 0.03 1.34 -24.63
N ASP A 227 0.61 2.42 -25.16
CA ASP A 227 0.48 3.76 -24.59
C ASP A 227 -0.98 4.22 -24.44
N THR A 228 -1.85 3.84 -25.38
CA THR A 228 -3.27 4.22 -25.35
C THR A 228 -3.99 3.48 -24.23
N LYS A 229 -3.82 2.16 -24.15
CA LYS A 229 -4.41 1.34 -23.07
C LYS A 229 -3.84 1.68 -21.71
N ARG A 230 -2.56 2.07 -21.63
CA ARG A 230 -1.94 2.55 -20.38
C ARG A 230 -2.61 3.83 -19.91
N GLN A 231 -2.80 4.81 -20.79
CA GLN A 231 -3.50 6.05 -20.45
C GLN A 231 -4.95 5.80 -20.02
N GLN A 232 -5.65 4.91 -20.74
CA GLN A 232 -7.00 4.48 -20.40
C GLN A 232 -7.06 3.82 -19.02
N ALA A 233 -6.18 2.84 -18.74
CA ALA A 233 -6.08 2.16 -17.45
C ALA A 233 -5.83 3.15 -16.30
N LEU A 234 -4.92 4.10 -16.49
CA LEU A 234 -4.64 5.15 -15.51
C LEU A 234 -5.84 6.09 -15.30
N SER A 235 -6.58 6.44 -16.36
CA SER A 235 -7.79 7.25 -16.25
C SER A 235 -8.87 6.53 -15.45
N LEU A 236 -9.17 5.28 -15.81
CA LEU A 236 -10.16 4.44 -15.14
C LEU A 236 -9.78 4.22 -13.66
N ALA A 237 -8.51 3.94 -13.39
CA ALA A 237 -8.02 3.78 -12.02
C ALA A 237 -8.21 5.06 -11.20
N ARG A 238 -7.96 6.25 -11.77
CA ARG A 238 -8.23 7.54 -11.11
C ARG A 238 -9.71 7.74 -10.82
N GLU A 239 -10.60 7.41 -11.75
CA GLU A 239 -12.04 7.56 -11.58
C GLU A 239 -12.58 6.67 -10.45
N VAL A 240 -12.23 5.38 -10.47
CA VAL A 240 -12.61 4.43 -9.41
C VAL A 240 -12.04 4.87 -8.06
N TYR A 241 -10.77 5.26 -8.03
CA TYR A 241 -10.12 5.71 -6.80
C TYR A 241 -10.72 7.00 -6.23
N ALA A 242 -11.01 7.97 -7.09
CA ALA A 242 -11.63 9.23 -6.68
C ALA A 242 -13.03 9.01 -6.10
N TYR A 243 -13.80 8.08 -6.65
CA TYR A 243 -15.08 7.68 -6.06
C TYR A 243 -14.90 7.14 -4.64
N LEU A 244 -14.00 6.17 -4.45
CA LEU A 244 -13.76 5.51 -3.16
C LEU A 244 -13.34 6.49 -2.05
N LEU A 245 -12.58 7.52 -2.39
CA LEU A 245 -12.14 8.54 -1.43
C LEU A 245 -13.15 9.65 -1.18
N ARG A 246 -14.12 9.88 -2.09
CA ARG A 246 -15.17 10.91 -1.92
C ARG A 246 -16.27 10.46 -0.98
N GLU A 247 -16.53 9.16 -0.86
CA GLU A 247 -17.50 8.59 0.09
C GLU A 247 -17.06 8.69 1.57
N LYS A 248 -16.07 9.55 1.89
CA LYS A 248 -15.71 9.94 3.26
C LYS A 248 -16.73 10.90 3.90
N ASN A 249 -17.75 11.35 3.15
CA ASN A 249 -18.74 12.36 3.53
C ASN A 249 -20.18 11.86 3.41
#